data_AF-A0A4U2CVT7-F1
#
_entry.id   AF-A0A4U2CVT7-F1
#
_cell.length_a   1.000
_cell.length_b   1.000
_cell.length_c   1.000
_cell.angle_alpha   90.00
_cell.angle_beta   90.00
_cell.angle_gamma   90.00
#
_symmetry.space_group_name_H-M   'P 1'
#
loop_
_entity.id
_entity.type
_entity.pdbx_description
1 polymer ?
#
loop_
_entity_poly.entity_id
_entity_poly.type
_entity_poly.pdbx_seq_one_letter_code
_entity_poly.pdbx_strand_id
1 'polypeptide(L)'
;TGRAGNSGLAISLMSQDEAYLLGDIERLLDTRLPQEWLEGFEPSLEKDLAPDRGGRSKSRSSEKRKMKAKLKIHQNRGKARR
;
A
#
# COMPACT_ATOMS: atom_id res chain seq x y z
N THR A 1 11.43 -14.72 -22.47
CA THR A 1 12.50 -13.69 -22.44
C THR A 1 13.26 -13.70 -23.75
N GLY A 2 13.84 -12.56 -24.13
CA GLY A 2 14.59 -12.39 -25.38
C GLY A 2 16.09 -12.25 -25.10
N ARG A 3 16.90 -13.27 -25.45
CA ARG A 3 18.36 -13.23 -25.29
C ARG A 3 19.04 -12.97 -26.64
N ALA A 4 20.27 -12.43 -26.59
CA ALA A 4 21.12 -12.19 -27.76
C ALA A 4 20.43 -11.33 -28.85
N GLY A 5 19.74 -10.26 -28.45
CA GLY A 5 19.06 -9.35 -29.37
C GLY A 5 17.72 -9.85 -29.92
N ASN A 6 17.28 -11.05 -29.55
CA ASN A 6 15.97 -11.57 -29.95
C ASN A 6 14.85 -10.96 -29.10
N SER A 7 13.66 -10.83 -29.69
CA SER A 7 12.43 -10.53 -28.97
C SER A 7 12.03 -11.67 -28.05
N GLY A 8 11.37 -11.37 -26.94
CA GLY A 8 10.74 -12.41 -26.13
C GLY A 8 9.56 -11.86 -25.33
N LEU A 9 8.62 -12.75 -25.04
CA LEU A 9 7.43 -12.45 -24.25
C LEU A 9 7.68 -12.83 -22.77
N ALA A 10 7.10 -12.04 -21.86
CA ALA A 10 7.01 -12.32 -20.44
C ALA A 10 5.55 -12.12 -20.02
N ILE A 11 5.01 -13.08 -19.26
CA ILE A 11 3.64 -13.05 -18.74
C ILE A 11 3.75 -13.28 -17.24
N SER A 12 3.05 -12.45 -16.46
CA SER A 12 2.94 -12.57 -15.02
C SER A 12 1.47 -12.87 -14.68
N LEU A 13 1.25 -13.92 -13.88
CA LEU A 13 -0.04 -14.21 -13.27
C LEU A 13 -0.01 -13.67 -11.84
N MET A 14 -1.06 -12.97 -11.44
CA MET A 14 -1.15 -12.35 -10.12
C MET A 14 -2.59 -12.31 -9.64
N SER A 15 -2.78 -12.27 -8.33
CA SER A 15 -4.09 -12.09 -7.69
C SER A 15 -4.36 -10.62 -7.34
N GLN A 16 -5.60 -10.32 -6.94
CA GLN A 16 -6.05 -8.94 -6.67
C GLN A 16 -5.32 -8.26 -5.51
N ASP A 17 -4.87 -9.03 -4.52
CA ASP A 17 -4.09 -8.57 -3.37
C ASP A 17 -2.66 -8.15 -3.74
N GLU A 18 -2.15 -8.61 -4.89
CA GLU A 18 -0.84 -8.27 -5.43
C GLU A 18 -0.87 -7.04 -6.35
N ALA A 19 -2.04 -6.41 -6.56
CA ALA A 19 -2.22 -5.26 -7.46
C ALA A 19 -1.23 -4.09 -7.20
N TYR A 20 -0.77 -3.94 -5.96
CA TYR A 20 0.24 -2.94 -5.61
C TYR A 20 1.61 -3.20 -6.25
N LEU A 21 2.00 -4.47 -6.43
CA LEU A 21 3.27 -4.87 -7.07
C LEU A 21 3.27 -4.48 -8.54
N LEU A 22 2.15 -4.67 -9.23
CA LEU A 22 2.01 -4.22 -10.62
C LEU A 22 2.21 -2.71 -10.73
N GLY A 23 1.62 -1.93 -9.82
CA GLY A 23 1.82 -0.48 -9.77
C GLY A 23 3.27 -0.07 -9.51
N ASP A 24 4.03 -0.86 -8.74
CA ASP A 24 5.45 -0.64 -8.52
C ASP A 24 6.29 -0.96 -9.76
N ILE A 25 5.97 -2.05 -10.46
CA ILE A 25 6.63 -2.47 -11.70
C ILE A 25 6.39 -1.45 -12.82
N GLU A 26 5.14 -1.02 -13.04
CA GLU A 26 4.81 -0.03 -14.08
C GLU A 26 5.51 1.30 -13.85
N ARG A 27 5.66 1.73 -12.58
CA ARG A 27 6.42 2.92 -12.22
C ARG A 27 7.91 2.76 -12.47
N LEU A 28 8.47 1.57 -12.19
CA LEU A 28 9.88 1.27 -12.45
C LEU A 28 10.19 1.26 -13.96
N LEU A 29 9.25 0.74 -14.76
CA LEU A 29 9.36 0.68 -16.22
C LEU A 29 8.93 1.98 -16.92
N ASP A 30 8.32 2.91 -16.19
CA ASP A 30 7.66 4.11 -16.70
C ASP A 30 6.69 3.83 -17.86
N THR A 31 6.01 2.67 -17.80
CA THR A 31 5.17 2.16 -18.89
C THR A 31 4.00 1.37 -18.30
N ARG A 32 2.81 1.54 -18.87
CA ARG A 32 1.62 0.73 -18.54
C ARG A 32 1.67 -0.62 -19.24
N LEU A 33 1.38 -1.68 -18.50
CA LEU A 33 1.36 -3.04 -19.04
C LEU A 33 -0.09 -3.44 -19.38
N PRO A 34 -0.31 -4.13 -20.51
CA PRO A 34 -1.62 -4.68 -20.84
C PRO A 34 -2.02 -5.74 -19.79
N GLN A 35 -3.29 -5.72 -19.39
CA GLN A 35 -3.87 -6.63 -18.43
C GLN A 35 -5.06 -7.34 -19.07
N GLU A 36 -5.16 -8.65 -18.84
CA GLU A 36 -6.24 -9.49 -19.32
C GLU A 36 -6.66 -10.44 -18.20
N TRP A 37 -7.96 -10.77 -18.15
CA TRP A 37 -8.47 -11.78 -17.24
C TRP A 37 -8.18 -13.17 -17.81
N LEU A 38 -7.68 -14.05 -16.96
CA LEU A 38 -7.62 -15.47 -17.28
C LEU A 38 -9.05 -16.03 -17.17
N GLU A 39 -9.48 -16.76 -18.19
CA GLU A 39 -10.81 -17.38 -18.23
C GLU A 39 -11.05 -18.25 -16.98
N GLY A 40 -12.17 -18.01 -16.29
CA GLY A 40 -12.55 -18.70 -15.05
C GLY A 40 -11.87 -18.17 -13.79
N PHE A 41 -11.05 -17.14 -13.89
CA PHE A 41 -10.42 -16.42 -12.77
C PHE A 41 -10.81 -14.94 -12.77
N GLU A 42 -12.02 -14.64 -13.22
CA GLU A 42 -12.56 -13.29 -13.16
C GLU A 42 -12.75 -12.86 -11.69
N PRO A 43 -12.47 -11.59 -11.36
CA PRO A 43 -12.66 -11.11 -10.01
C PRO A 43 -14.15 -11.13 -9.67
N SER A 44 -14.50 -11.76 -8.55
CA SER A 44 -15.85 -11.70 -8.02
C SER A 44 -16.18 -10.26 -7.58
N LEU A 45 -17.45 -9.86 -7.76
CA LEU A 45 -17.96 -8.57 -7.27
C LEU A 45 -18.02 -8.51 -5.74
N GLU A 46 -18.08 -9.68 -5.11
CA GLU A 46 -17.97 -9.83 -3.67
C GLU A 46 -16.52 -9.56 -3.27
N LYS A 47 -16.26 -8.33 -2.83
CA LYS A 47 -14.98 -7.97 -2.23
C LYS A 47 -14.78 -8.85 -1.01
N ASP A 48 -13.87 -9.82 -1.10
CA ASP A 48 -13.26 -10.44 0.06
C ASP A 48 -12.49 -9.35 0.81
N LEU A 49 -13.21 -8.62 1.67
CA LEU A 49 -12.68 -7.70 2.64
C LEU A 49 -12.04 -8.52 3.76
N ALA A 50 -11.06 -9.37 3.43
CA ALA A 50 -10.13 -9.84 4.43
C ALA A 50 -9.43 -8.57 4.95
N PRO A 51 -9.54 -8.26 6.25
CA PRO A 51 -8.94 -7.03 6.77
C PRO A 51 -7.45 -7.10 6.51
N ASP A 52 -6.94 -6.06 5.84
CA ASP A 52 -5.52 -5.81 5.65
C ASP A 52 -4.80 -6.00 6.99
N ARG A 53 -4.06 -7.11 7.12
CA ARG A 53 -3.28 -7.42 8.33
C ARG A 53 -2.08 -6.46 8.48
N GLY A 54 -1.89 -5.51 7.56
CA GLY A 54 -0.81 -4.54 7.51
C GLY A 54 -1.14 -3.14 8.07
N GLY A 55 -2.36 -2.89 8.54
CA GLY A 55 -2.70 -1.62 9.20
C GLY A 55 -1.85 -1.43 10.45
N ARG A 56 -0.76 -0.64 10.36
CA ARG A 56 0.06 -0.20 11.51
C ARG A 56 -0.87 0.32 12.61
N SER A 57 -1.18 -0.56 13.57
CA SER A 57 -1.85 -0.19 14.81
C SER A 57 -1.11 1.01 15.37
N LYS A 58 -1.81 2.14 15.52
CA LYS A 58 -1.21 3.35 16.08
C LYS A 58 -0.69 2.95 17.45
N SER A 59 0.64 2.91 17.59
CA SER A 59 1.28 2.59 18.87
C SER A 59 0.63 3.40 19.98
N ARG A 60 0.39 2.79 21.14
CA ARG A 60 -0.18 3.43 22.33
C ARG A 60 0.50 4.78 22.65
N SER A 61 1.78 4.93 22.29
CA SER A 61 2.54 6.18 22.41
C SER A 61 2.02 7.31 21.51
N SER A 62 1.63 6.99 20.27
CA SER A 62 1.01 7.93 19.32
C SER A 62 -0.34 8.43 19.83
N GLU A 63 -1.18 7.51 20.31
CA GLU A 63 -2.49 7.86 20.89
C GLU A 63 -2.36 8.68 22.16
N LYS A 64 -1.43 8.32 23.05
CA LYS A 64 -1.11 9.10 24.26
C LYS A 64 -0.66 10.51 23.92
N ARG A 65 0.19 10.69 22.90
CA ARG A 65 0.62 12.03 22.43
C ARG A 65 -0.55 12.84 21.88
N LYS A 66 -1.43 12.23 21.08
CA LYS A 66 -2.64 12.90 20.57
C LYS A 66 -3.57 13.33 21.70
N MET A 67 -3.81 12.47 22.69
CA MET A 67 -4.63 12.82 23.85
C MET A 67 -4.02 13.96 24.67
N LYS A 68 -2.71 13.93 24.92
CA LYS A 68 -2.00 15.04 25.61
C LYS A 68 -2.10 16.36 24.86
N ALA A 69 -2.01 16.34 23.53
CA ALA A 69 -2.19 17.52 22.70
C ALA A 69 -3.63 18.04 22.75
N LYS A 70 -4.63 17.14 22.63
CA LYS A 70 -6.05 17.49 22.73
C LYS A 70 -6.41 18.10 24.08
N LEU A 71 -5.87 17.55 25.17
CA LEU A 71 -6.07 18.02 26.54
C LEU A 71 -5.15 19.19 26.92
N LYS A 72 -4.33 19.72 25.98
CA LYS A 72 -3.45 20.88 26.18
C LYS A 72 -2.53 20.77 27.41
N ILE A 73 -2.17 19.55 27.82
CA ILE A 73 -1.50 19.25 29.10
C ILE A 73 -0.14 19.97 29.25
N HIS A 74 0.51 20.31 28.14
CA HIS A 74 1.81 20.97 28.13
C HIS A 74 1.78 22.43 27.64
N GLN A 75 0.59 23.03 27.42
CA GLN A 75 0.46 24.35 26.80
C GLN A 75 1.19 25.48 27.57
N ASN A 76 1.35 25.33 28.89
CA ASN A 76 1.98 26.33 29.76
C ASN A 76 3.32 25.86 30.36
N ARG A 77 3.83 24.68 29.98
CA ARG A 77 5.09 24.16 30.51
C ARG A 77 6.24 24.95 29.89
N GLY A 78 6.85 25.85 30.66
CA GLY A 78 7.91 26.76 30.22
C GLY A 78 7.48 28.22 30.07
N LYS A 79 6.20 28.56 30.30
CA LYS A 79 5.71 29.96 30.35
C LYS A 79 5.73 30.55 31.76
N ALA A 80 6.48 29.94 32.69
CA ALA A 80 6.64 30.49 34.03
C ALA A 80 7.77 31.53 34.05
N ARG A 81 7.35 32.79 33.82
CA ARG A 81 7.78 34.04 34.48
C ARG A 81 9.25 34.48 34.29
N ARG A 82 9.41 35.49 33.43
CA ARG A 82 10.38 36.59 33.62
C ARG A 82 9.81 37.57 34.64
#